data_AF-A0A9P9AVI0-F1
#
_entry.id   AF-A0A9P9AVI0-F1
#
_cell.length_a   1.000
_cell.length_b   1.000
_cell.length_c   1.000
_cell.angle_alpha   90.00
_cell.angle_beta   90.00
_cell.angle_gamma   90.00
#
_symmetry.space_group_name_H-M   'P 1'
#
loop_
_entity.id
_entity.type
_entity.pdbx_description
1 polymer ?
#
loop_
_entity_poly.entity_id
_entity_poly.type
_entity_poly.pdbx_seq_one_letter_code
_entity_poly.pdbx_strand_id
1 'polypeptide(L)'
;MPTQAAHTLKVPKKRGPKPKPLSERKFKPSKPIVRVERSYSKRRKEEVIMWLLNHKVYDPFSPNSKGGIRKPTFREAGQFFNIPFTTLGSWFRNRRKIIPDLPPGEPETAPTQPGNVEGAPETEPAEDQGATNPPQTADGAGDTTPASLPTAAN
;
A
#
# COMPACT_ATOMS: atom_id res chain seq x y z
N MET A 1 -41.70 43.88 9.37
CA MET A 1 -40.44 44.62 9.53
C MET A 1 -39.27 43.72 9.12
N PRO A 2 -38.75 43.81 7.88
CA PRO A 2 -37.54 43.07 7.51
C PRO A 2 -36.27 43.87 7.84
N THR A 3 -35.41 43.30 8.69
CA THR A 3 -34.06 43.78 9.01
C THR A 3 -33.15 43.59 7.81
N GLN A 4 -32.65 44.69 7.23
CA GLN A 4 -31.64 44.61 6.16
C GLN A 4 -30.29 44.21 6.78
N ALA A 5 -29.77 43.05 6.37
CA ALA A 5 -28.43 42.60 6.72
C ALA A 5 -27.40 43.49 6.01
N ALA A 6 -26.51 44.14 6.77
CA ALA A 6 -25.45 44.98 6.23
C ALA A 6 -24.44 44.15 5.42
N HIS A 7 -24.36 44.39 4.10
CA HIS A 7 -23.38 43.75 3.22
C HIS A 7 -22.05 44.53 3.32
N THR A 8 -21.03 43.94 3.93
CA THR A 8 -19.70 44.57 3.99
C THR A 8 -19.01 44.40 2.64
N LEU A 9 -18.84 45.49 1.87
CA LEU A 9 -18.13 45.44 0.60
C LEU A 9 -16.63 45.16 0.85
N LYS A 10 -16.13 44.04 0.34
CA LYS A 10 -14.69 43.70 0.41
C LYS A 10 -13.90 44.69 -0.44
N VAL A 11 -13.08 45.52 0.20
CA VAL A 11 -12.19 46.46 -0.50
C VAL A 11 -11.12 45.70 -1.29
N PRO A 12 -10.92 46.00 -2.59
CA PRO A 12 -9.89 45.36 -3.38
C PRO A 12 -8.50 45.74 -2.87
N LYS A 13 -7.63 44.74 -2.72
CA LYS A 13 -6.23 44.97 -2.33
C LYS A 13 -5.50 45.71 -3.45
N LYS A 14 -4.74 46.76 -3.10
CA LYS A 14 -3.86 47.46 -4.05
C LYS A 14 -2.88 46.45 -4.66
N ARG A 15 -2.73 46.49 -5.99
CA ARG A 15 -1.80 45.63 -6.70
C ARG A 15 -0.39 45.91 -6.19
N GLY A 16 0.43 44.85 -6.07
CA GLY A 16 1.84 45.01 -5.76
C GLY A 16 2.57 45.84 -6.83
N PRO A 17 3.80 46.27 -6.54
CA PRO A 17 4.65 46.96 -7.50
C PRO A 17 4.72 46.19 -8.82
N LYS A 18 4.75 46.92 -9.92
CA LYS A 18 4.91 46.31 -11.24
C LYS A 18 6.20 45.46 -11.24
N PRO A 19 6.19 44.27 -11.86
CA PRO A 19 7.40 43.47 -11.98
C PRO A 19 8.49 44.29 -12.67
N LYS A 20 9.74 44.05 -12.25
CA LYS A 20 10.91 44.72 -12.85
C LYS A 20 10.93 44.48 -14.36
N PRO A 21 11.35 45.48 -15.16
CA PRO A 21 11.51 45.30 -16.60
C PRO A 21 12.50 44.17 -16.88
N LEU A 22 12.37 43.53 -18.04
CA LEU A 22 13.16 42.34 -18.40
C LEU A 22 14.67 42.57 -18.25
N SER A 23 15.15 43.77 -18.60
CA SER A 23 16.55 44.20 -18.48
C SER A 23 17.11 44.19 -17.05
N GLU A 24 16.27 44.44 -16.05
CA GLU A 24 16.67 44.44 -14.63
C GLU A 24 16.43 43.09 -13.94
N ARG A 25 15.76 42.16 -14.62
CA ARG A 25 15.36 40.89 -14.04
C ARG A 25 16.55 39.92 -14.07
N LYS A 26 17.11 39.63 -12.89
CA LYS A 26 18.11 38.56 -12.73
C LYS A 26 17.52 37.21 -13.18
N PHE A 27 18.07 36.64 -14.25
CA PHE A 27 17.72 35.29 -14.70
C PHE A 27 18.16 34.26 -13.66
N LYS A 28 17.25 33.36 -13.27
CA LYS A 28 17.56 32.20 -12.44
C LYS A 28 17.17 30.96 -13.25
N PRO A 29 18.12 30.07 -13.59
CA PRO A 29 17.77 28.83 -14.27
C PRO A 29 16.82 28.02 -13.38
N SER A 30 15.92 27.26 -14.00
CA SER A 30 15.10 26.32 -13.24
C SER A 30 15.98 25.23 -12.64
N LYS A 31 15.55 24.68 -11.50
CA LYS A 31 16.22 23.51 -10.94
C LYS A 31 16.08 22.32 -11.90
N PRO A 32 17.08 21.45 -12.01
CA PRO A 32 16.96 20.20 -12.77
C PRO A 32 15.74 19.41 -12.32
N ILE A 33 15.09 18.72 -13.27
CA ILE A 33 13.93 17.89 -12.97
C ILE A 33 14.39 16.67 -12.18
N VAL A 34 14.18 16.71 -10.86
CA VAL A 34 14.62 15.63 -9.95
C VAL A 34 13.74 14.39 -10.09
N ARG A 35 12.43 14.58 -10.32
CA ARG A 35 11.45 13.49 -10.36
C ARG A 35 10.60 13.56 -11.63
N VAL A 36 10.35 12.40 -12.21
CA VAL A 36 9.37 12.25 -13.29
C VAL A 36 7.98 12.35 -12.68
N GLU A 37 7.21 13.37 -13.06
CA GLU A 37 5.80 13.49 -12.65
C GLU A 37 4.94 12.62 -13.56
N ARG A 38 4.44 11.49 -13.04
CA ARG A 38 3.49 10.64 -13.77
C ARG A 38 2.06 11.03 -13.40
N SER A 39 1.27 11.45 -14.39
CA SER A 39 -0.17 11.61 -14.26
C SER A 39 -0.87 10.37 -14.83
N TYR A 40 -1.93 9.93 -14.16
CA TYR A 40 -2.69 8.75 -14.56
C TYR A 40 -4.14 9.15 -14.77
N SER A 41 -4.70 8.78 -15.92
CA SER A 41 -6.09 9.05 -16.27
C SER A 41 -7.05 8.35 -15.31
N LYS A 42 -8.29 8.87 -15.19
CA LYS A 42 -9.33 8.25 -14.35
C LYS A 42 -9.55 6.79 -14.75
N ARG A 43 -9.75 6.54 -16.05
CA ARG A 43 -9.89 5.21 -16.64
C ARG A 43 -8.76 4.27 -16.23
N ARG A 44 -7.50 4.73 -16.27
CA ARG A 44 -6.35 3.91 -15.85
C ARG A 44 -6.41 3.52 -14.37
N LYS A 45 -6.85 4.44 -13.50
CA LYS A 45 -7.02 4.15 -12.07
C LYS A 45 -8.17 3.14 -11.85
N GLU A 46 -9.25 3.28 -12.60
CA GLU A 46 -10.40 2.36 -12.56
C GLU A 46 -9.99 0.95 -13.00
N GLU A 47 -9.29 0.82 -14.14
CA GLU A 47 -8.75 -0.46 -14.65
C GLU A 47 -7.92 -1.19 -13.59
N VAL A 48 -7.00 -0.46 -12.96
CA VAL A 48 -6.11 -1.00 -11.93
C VAL A 48 -6.91 -1.50 -10.72
N ILE A 49 -7.87 -0.71 -10.24
CA ILE A 49 -8.67 -1.09 -9.08
C ILE A 49 -9.56 -2.29 -9.41
N MET A 50 -10.20 -2.30 -10.58
CA MET A 50 -11.01 -3.43 -11.03
C MET A 50 -10.18 -4.70 -11.17
N TRP A 51 -8.95 -4.58 -11.69
CA TRP A 51 -8.01 -5.68 -11.77
C TRP A 51 -7.66 -6.23 -10.38
N LEU A 52 -7.33 -5.36 -9.42
CA LEU A 52 -7.04 -5.79 -8.04
C LEU A 52 -8.22 -6.48 -7.34
N LEU A 53 -9.46 -6.12 -7.69
CA LEU A 53 -10.66 -6.69 -7.09
C LEU A 53 -11.04 -8.04 -7.71
N ASN A 54 -10.92 -8.17 -9.03
CA ASN A 54 -11.51 -9.26 -9.79
C ASN A 54 -10.50 -10.30 -10.28
N HIS A 55 -9.22 -9.93 -10.39
CA HIS A 55 -8.21 -10.84 -10.89
C HIS A 55 -7.89 -11.94 -9.85
N LYS A 56 -7.61 -13.14 -10.34
CA LYS A 56 -7.36 -14.33 -9.52
C LYS A 56 -5.98 -14.87 -9.89
N VAL A 57 -5.10 -14.95 -8.90
CA VAL A 57 -3.74 -15.48 -9.07
C VAL A 57 -3.71 -16.88 -8.49
N TYR A 58 -3.28 -17.85 -9.30
CA TYR A 58 -3.04 -19.20 -8.84
C TYR A 58 -1.71 -19.24 -8.10
N ASP A 59 -1.78 -19.53 -6.81
CA ASP A 59 -0.64 -19.63 -5.91
C ASP A 59 -0.94 -20.71 -4.84
N PRO A 60 -0.68 -22.00 -5.17
CA PRO A 60 -1.02 -23.13 -4.31
C PRO A 60 -0.17 -23.21 -3.04
N PHE A 61 0.97 -22.50 -2.98
CA PHE A 61 1.91 -22.58 -1.87
C PHE A 61 1.80 -21.41 -0.89
N SER A 62 1.12 -20.32 -1.27
CA SER A 62 0.94 -19.17 -0.38
C SER A 62 -0.05 -19.48 0.75
N PRO A 63 0.28 -19.12 2.01
CA PRO A 63 -0.65 -19.28 3.13
C PRO A 63 -1.92 -18.40 2.99
N ASN A 64 -1.88 -17.36 2.16
CA ASN A 64 -2.99 -16.45 1.93
C ASN A 64 -3.92 -16.90 0.79
N SER A 65 -3.65 -18.05 0.17
CA SER A 65 -4.50 -18.58 -0.90
C SER A 65 -5.59 -19.48 -0.31
N LYS A 66 -6.81 -19.35 -0.83
CA LYS A 66 -7.93 -20.23 -0.50
C LYS A 66 -8.09 -21.20 -1.66
N GLY A 67 -7.80 -22.47 -1.44
CA GLY A 67 -7.82 -23.49 -2.50
C GLY A 67 -6.79 -23.22 -3.62
N GLY A 68 -5.64 -22.65 -3.27
CA GLY A 68 -4.60 -22.28 -4.22
C GLY A 68 -4.92 -21.08 -5.10
N ILE A 69 -6.00 -20.36 -4.84
CA ILE A 69 -6.35 -19.12 -5.53
C ILE A 69 -6.30 -17.96 -4.54
N ARG A 70 -5.59 -16.89 -4.90
CA ARG A 70 -5.53 -15.66 -4.11
C ARG A 70 -5.83 -14.42 -4.95
N LYS A 71 -6.14 -13.33 -4.25
CA LYS A 71 -6.20 -12.01 -4.87
C LYS A 71 -4.79 -11.53 -5.25
N PRO A 72 -4.65 -10.68 -6.27
CA PRO A 72 -3.36 -10.17 -6.67
C PRO A 72 -2.85 -9.19 -5.64
N THR A 73 -1.54 -9.14 -5.48
CA THR A 73 -0.88 -8.18 -4.60
C THR A 73 -0.65 -6.85 -5.31
N PHE A 74 -0.43 -5.77 -4.54
CA PHE A 74 -0.04 -4.48 -5.12
C PHE A 74 1.30 -4.54 -5.85
N ARG A 75 2.18 -5.48 -5.47
CA ARG A 75 3.46 -5.69 -6.15
C ARG A 75 3.25 -6.23 -7.56
N GLU A 76 2.36 -7.21 -7.73
CA GLU A 76 1.99 -7.77 -9.03
C GLU A 76 1.30 -6.71 -9.91
N ALA A 77 0.35 -5.95 -9.36
CA ALA A 77 -0.26 -4.84 -10.08
C ALA A 77 0.78 -3.79 -10.51
N GLY A 78 1.77 -3.50 -9.65
CA GLY A 78 2.82 -2.55 -9.96
C GLY A 78 3.69 -2.99 -11.14
N GLN A 79 4.00 -4.29 -11.20
CA GLN A 79 4.72 -4.89 -12.32
C GLN A 79 3.87 -4.90 -13.60
N PHE A 80 2.60 -5.30 -13.50
CA PHE A 80 1.71 -5.40 -14.66
C PHE A 80 1.38 -4.05 -15.29
N PHE A 81 1.08 -3.03 -14.48
CA PHE A 81 0.68 -1.70 -14.96
C PHE A 81 1.82 -0.69 -15.06
N ASN A 82 3.03 -1.05 -14.59
CA ASN A 82 4.20 -0.17 -14.46
C ASN A 82 3.90 1.09 -13.61
N ILE A 83 3.31 0.86 -12.43
CA ILE A 83 2.91 1.90 -11.48
C ILE A 83 3.57 1.60 -10.13
N PRO A 84 4.14 2.60 -9.45
CA PRO A 84 4.72 2.39 -8.11
C PRO A 84 3.69 1.82 -7.13
N PHE A 85 4.08 0.83 -6.33
CA PHE A 85 3.20 0.17 -5.35
C PHE A 85 2.60 1.16 -4.34
N THR A 86 3.34 2.21 -3.98
CA THR A 86 2.89 3.29 -3.08
C THR A 86 1.70 4.05 -3.67
N THR A 87 1.74 4.33 -4.98
CA THR A 87 0.66 4.98 -5.72
C THR A 87 -0.58 4.11 -5.75
N LEU A 88 -0.42 2.81 -6.01
CA LEU A 88 -1.51 1.83 -6.03
C LEU A 88 -2.22 1.73 -4.68
N GLY A 89 -1.46 1.65 -3.58
CA GLY A 89 -2.02 1.60 -2.23
C GLY A 89 -2.78 2.88 -1.85
N SER A 90 -2.38 4.05 -2.37
CA SER A 90 -3.13 5.30 -2.18
C SER A 90 -4.46 5.27 -2.94
N TRP A 91 -4.46 4.81 -4.20
CA TRP A 91 -5.68 4.72 -5.01
C TRP A 91 -6.66 3.70 -4.46
N PHE A 92 -6.17 2.54 -4.01
CA PHE A 92 -7.03 1.50 -3.45
C PHE A 92 -7.74 1.94 -2.16
N ARG A 93 -7.05 2.72 -1.30
CA ARG A 93 -7.68 3.36 -0.11
C ARG A 93 -8.74 4.38 -0.51
N ASN A 94 -8.47 5.17 -1.55
CA ASN A 94 -9.39 6.19 -2.07
C ASN A 94 -10.35 5.66 -3.16
N ARG A 95 -10.48 4.34 -3.33
CA ARG A 95 -11.16 3.74 -4.48
C ARG A 95 -12.62 4.16 -4.62
N ARG A 96 -13.31 4.40 -3.50
CA ARG A 96 -14.70 4.88 -3.48
C ARG A 96 -14.88 6.25 -4.14
N LYS A 97 -13.84 7.09 -4.16
CA LYS A 97 -13.87 8.39 -4.84
C LYS A 97 -13.53 8.28 -6.33
N ILE A 98 -12.81 7.22 -6.73
CA ILE A 98 -12.35 6.99 -8.09
C ILE A 98 -13.43 6.25 -8.89
N ILE A 99 -14.03 5.23 -8.28
CA ILE A 99 -15.16 4.45 -8.80
C ILE A 99 -16.35 4.66 -7.84
N PRO A 100 -17.23 5.63 -8.12
CA PRO A 100 -18.42 5.87 -7.31
C PRO A 100 -19.47 4.74 -7.46
N ASP A 101 -19.49 4.05 -8.59
CA ASP A 101 -20.51 3.04 -8.93
C ASP A 101 -20.16 1.62 -8.42
N LEU A 102 -19.12 1.48 -7.58
CA LEU A 102 -18.83 0.19 -6.98
C LEU A 102 -19.95 -0.12 -5.97
N PRO A 103 -20.68 -1.25 -6.11
CA PRO A 103 -21.75 -1.57 -5.19
C PRO A 103 -21.20 -1.52 -3.76
N PRO A 104 -21.98 -0.98 -2.80
CA PRO A 104 -21.56 -0.98 -1.41
C PRO A 104 -21.31 -2.44 -1.04
N GLY A 105 -20.04 -2.80 -0.90
CA GLY A 105 -19.68 -3.99 -0.15
C GLY A 105 -20.36 -3.82 1.19
N GLU A 106 -21.19 -4.80 1.55
CA GLU A 106 -21.86 -4.85 2.84
C GLU A 106 -20.90 -4.38 3.94
N PRO A 107 -21.38 -3.63 4.93
CA PRO A 107 -20.54 -3.21 6.03
C PRO A 107 -20.01 -4.46 6.73
N GLU A 108 -18.82 -4.88 6.32
CA GLU A 108 -17.93 -5.74 7.08
C GLU A 108 -17.83 -5.04 8.44
N THR A 109 -18.51 -5.65 9.41
CA THR A 109 -18.64 -5.21 10.80
C THR A 109 -17.34 -4.56 11.24
N ALA A 110 -17.44 -3.33 11.73
CA ALA A 110 -16.30 -2.60 12.27
C ALA A 110 -15.43 -3.52 13.15
N PRO A 111 -14.10 -3.50 13.02
CA PRO A 111 -13.25 -4.06 14.06
C PRO A 111 -13.44 -3.19 15.31
N THR A 112 -14.41 -3.57 16.14
CA THR A 112 -14.38 -3.24 17.57
C THR A 112 -13.03 -3.75 18.06
N GLN A 113 -12.12 -2.82 18.33
CA GLN A 113 -10.94 -3.11 19.14
C GLN A 113 -11.46 -3.66 20.48
N PRO A 114 -11.16 -4.91 20.87
CA PRO A 114 -11.49 -5.35 22.21
C PRO A 114 -10.59 -4.57 23.17
N GLY A 115 -11.20 -3.62 23.86
CA GLY A 115 -10.63 -2.94 25.00
C GLY A 115 -10.30 -3.95 26.08
N ASN A 116 -9.05 -3.88 26.52
CA ASN A 116 -8.54 -4.51 27.72
C ASN A 116 -9.20 -3.88 28.97
N VAL A 117 -10.02 -4.65 29.71
CA VAL A 117 -10.26 -4.48 31.16
C VAL A 117 -10.62 -5.83 31.79
N GLU A 118 -9.60 -6.41 32.41
CA GLU A 118 -9.59 -7.09 33.72
C GLU A 118 -10.87 -7.70 34.30
N GLY A 119 -10.78 -9.00 34.60
CA GLY A 119 -11.72 -9.73 35.46
C GLY A 119 -11.40 -11.23 35.52
N ALA A 120 -10.26 -11.61 36.11
CA ALA A 120 -10.10 -12.91 36.77
C ALA A 120 -10.77 -12.84 38.16
N PRO A 121 -10.99 -13.92 38.94
CA PRO A 121 -10.57 -15.32 38.76
C PRO A 121 -11.67 -16.38 39.05
N GLU A 122 -11.37 -17.67 38.83
CA GLU A 122 -11.68 -18.84 39.68
C GLU A 122 -11.49 -20.13 38.86
N THR A 123 -10.35 -20.81 38.97
CA THR A 123 -10.07 -21.98 39.86
C THR A 123 -10.56 -23.32 39.27
N GLU A 124 -9.60 -24.04 38.62
CA GLU A 124 -9.20 -25.47 38.74
C GLU A 124 -10.28 -26.60 38.76
N PRO A 125 -9.99 -27.87 38.35
CA PRO A 125 -8.66 -28.51 38.32
C PRO A 125 -8.34 -29.42 37.12
N ALA A 126 -7.07 -29.86 37.15
CA ALA A 126 -6.32 -30.83 36.39
C ALA A 126 -7.00 -32.15 35.97
N GLU A 127 -6.60 -32.66 34.78
CA GLU A 127 -6.24 -34.06 34.47
C GLU A 127 -5.27 -34.00 33.25
N ASP A 128 -3.98 -34.33 33.30
CA ASP A 128 -3.30 -35.63 33.44
C ASP A 128 -2.86 -36.24 32.07
N GLN A 129 -1.53 -36.43 31.93
CA GLN A 129 -0.75 -37.24 30.97
C GLN A 129 -0.80 -36.89 29.46
N GLY A 130 0.28 -36.94 28.68
CA GLY A 130 1.60 -37.49 28.92
C GLY A 130 2.56 -37.09 27.78
N ALA A 131 3.84 -37.12 28.12
CA ALA A 131 4.95 -36.92 27.20
C ALA A 131 4.93 -37.93 26.05
N THR A 132 5.26 -37.50 24.84
CA THR A 132 6.17 -38.24 23.94
C THR A 132 6.66 -37.31 22.83
N ASN A 133 7.95 -36.99 22.89
CA ASN A 133 8.70 -36.43 21.77
C ASN A 133 8.80 -37.48 20.65
N PRO A 134 8.63 -37.13 19.37
CA PRO A 134 8.97 -38.05 18.30
C PRO A 134 10.50 -38.23 18.20
N PRO A 135 10.99 -39.45 17.95
CA PRO A 135 12.42 -39.76 17.91
C PRO A 135 13.10 -39.16 16.68
N GLN A 136 14.18 -38.39 16.93
CA GLN A 136 15.22 -38.15 15.94
C GLN A 136 15.95 -39.48 15.70
N THR A 137 15.89 -39.99 14.47
CA THR A 137 16.81 -41.04 14.00
C THR A 137 17.71 -40.43 12.95
N ALA A 138 19.00 -40.69 13.14
CA ALA A 138 20.14 -40.19 12.43
C ALA A 138 20.31 -40.84 11.05
N ASP A 139 21.42 -40.45 10.43
CA ASP A 139 22.19 -41.15 9.39
C ASP A 139 21.93 -40.72 7.93
N GLY A 140 22.93 -40.01 7.42
CA GLY A 140 23.04 -39.57 6.04
C GLY A 140 24.34 -38.79 5.81
N ALA A 141 25.46 -39.43 6.16
CA ALA A 141 26.80 -38.97 5.85
C ALA A 141 26.98 -38.72 4.34
N GLY A 142 27.64 -37.61 4.01
CA GLY A 142 27.96 -37.20 2.65
C GLY A 142 29.02 -36.12 2.67
N ASP A 143 30.16 -36.45 3.29
CA ASP A 143 31.43 -35.75 3.15
C ASP A 143 31.84 -35.73 1.67
N THR A 144 32.15 -34.55 1.13
CA THR A 144 33.11 -34.35 0.03
C THR A 144 33.31 -32.86 -0.21
N THR A 145 34.17 -32.28 0.62
CA THR A 145 35.09 -31.20 0.23
C THR A 145 36.47 -31.87 0.22
N PRO A 146 37.31 -31.76 -0.82
CA PRO A 146 38.18 -30.57 -0.91
C PRO A 146 38.76 -30.18 -2.29
N ALA A 147 39.26 -28.93 -2.32
CA ALA A 147 40.38 -28.41 -3.14
C ALA A 147 40.15 -28.32 -4.67
N SER A 148 40.71 -27.40 -5.45
CA SER A 148 41.84 -26.48 -5.27
C SER A 148 41.79 -25.39 -6.36
N LEU A 149 42.39 -24.24 -6.05
CA LEU A 149 42.80 -23.09 -6.89
C LEU A 149 43.79 -23.51 -8.02
N PRO A 150 44.48 -22.59 -8.76
CA PRO A 150 44.20 -21.27 -9.37
C PRO A 150 44.57 -21.25 -10.88
N THR A 151 44.48 -20.11 -11.60
CA THR A 151 45.53 -19.56 -12.50
C THR A 151 45.02 -18.47 -13.46
N ALA A 152 45.90 -17.49 -13.68
CA ALA A 152 45.76 -16.21 -14.37
C ALA A 152 45.90 -16.24 -15.91
N ALA A 153 46.04 -15.03 -16.48
CA ALA A 153 46.38 -14.61 -17.85
C ALA A 153 45.15 -14.25 -18.71
N ASN A 154 45.09 -13.13 -19.44
CA ASN A 154 46.13 -12.20 -19.95
C ASN A 154 45.48 -10.82 -20.12
#